data_AF-A0AAN7I300-F1
#
_entry.id   AF-A0AAN7I300-F1
#
_cell.length_a   1.000
_cell.length_b   1.000
_cell.length_c   1.000
_cell.angle_alpha   90.00
_cell.angle_beta   90.00
_cell.angle_gamma   90.00
#
_symmetry.space_group_name_H-M   'P 1'
#
loop_
_entity.id
_entity.type
_entity.pdbx_description
1 polymer ?
#
loop_
_entity_poly.entity_id
_entity_poly.type
_entity_poly.pdbx_seq_one_letter_code
_entity_poly.pdbx_strand_id
1 'polypeptide(L)'
;MDAFEKVLFYQNKNYDNSWFLMFNKKFSSTIPPWFLKWWEMFGPIPQIFPEPLQDALRYFSSRHQASNHGSQFPEILQMTVMYRIHWISMWNYTINNNLLDQEFSMKWWDNLRINQIINQVHKDFPPPI
;
A
#
# COMPACT_ATOMS: atom_id res chain seq x y z
N MET A 1 9.91 -4.29 12.79
CA MET A 1 9.05 -5.49 12.78
C MET A 1 8.49 -5.75 14.16
N ASP A 2 9.32 -6.08 15.15
CA ASP A 2 8.91 -6.38 16.52
C ASP A 2 7.93 -5.40 17.16
N ALA A 3 8.15 -4.09 17.04
CA ALA A 3 7.23 -3.11 17.63
C ALA A 3 5.82 -3.15 17.00
N PHE A 4 5.75 -3.37 15.67
CA PHE A 4 4.46 -3.48 14.99
C PHE A 4 3.77 -4.78 15.41
N GLU A 5 4.48 -5.91 15.37
CA GLU A 5 3.92 -7.23 15.70
C GLU A 5 3.51 -7.37 17.18
N LYS A 6 4.29 -6.80 18.10
CA LYS A 6 4.08 -6.97 19.55
C LYS A 6 3.10 -5.96 20.14
N VAL A 7 2.88 -4.82 19.49
CA VAL A 7 2.09 -3.70 20.04
C VAL A 7 0.89 -3.35 19.17
N LEU A 8 1.10 -3.24 17.85
CA LEU A 8 0.07 -2.76 16.93
C LEU A 8 -0.73 -3.91 16.31
N PHE A 9 -0.11 -5.06 16.09
CA PHE A 9 -0.72 -6.29 15.62
C PHE A 9 -1.38 -7.09 16.77
N TYR A 10 -1.95 -6.39 17.75
CA TYR A 10 -2.75 -7.04 18.77
C TYR A 10 -4.04 -7.58 18.12
N GLN A 11 -4.32 -8.87 18.29
CA GLN A 11 -5.57 -9.48 17.84
C GLN A 11 -6.58 -9.50 18.99
N ASN A 12 -7.77 -8.94 18.73
CA ASN A 12 -8.86 -9.02 19.67
C ASN A 12 -9.54 -10.41 19.57
N LYS A 13 -10.41 -10.74 20.52
CA LYS A 13 -11.08 -12.05 20.60
C LYS A 13 -12.00 -12.37 19.42
N ASN A 14 -12.39 -11.37 18.65
CA ASN A 14 -13.30 -11.47 17.52
C ASN A 14 -12.58 -11.50 16.17
N TYR A 15 -11.25 -11.31 16.15
CA TYR A 15 -10.42 -11.26 14.96
C TYR A 15 -10.87 -10.20 13.92
N ASP A 16 -11.54 -9.12 14.33
CA ASP A 16 -12.13 -8.11 13.45
C ASP A 16 -11.35 -6.77 13.42
N ASN A 17 -10.08 -6.79 13.83
CA ASN A 17 -9.25 -5.59 13.84
C ASN A 17 -8.93 -5.12 12.41
N SER A 18 -9.04 -3.81 12.21
CA SER A 18 -8.56 -3.13 11.01
C SER A 18 -7.59 -2.02 11.39
N TRP A 19 -6.60 -1.79 10.52
CA TRP A 19 -5.58 -0.77 10.71
C TRP A 19 -5.68 0.26 9.59
N PHE A 20 -5.86 1.52 9.98
CA PHE A 20 -5.74 2.63 9.06
C PHE A 20 -4.27 3.07 8.98
N LEU A 21 -3.66 2.84 7.82
CA LEU A 21 -2.24 3.05 7.57
C LEU A 21 -2.06 4.35 6.77
N MET A 22 -1.23 5.22 7.30
CA MET A 22 -1.00 6.56 6.77
C MET A 22 0.48 6.93 6.77
N PHE A 23 0.92 7.61 5.71
CA PHE A 23 2.23 8.24 5.70
C PHE A 23 2.18 9.62 6.33
N ASN A 24 3.22 9.95 7.09
CA ASN A 24 3.39 11.29 7.62
C ASN A 24 3.56 12.29 6.46
N LYS A 25 2.74 13.36 6.45
CA LYS A 25 2.78 14.42 5.44
C LYS A 25 4.14 15.12 5.34
N LYS A 26 4.91 15.15 6.44
CA LYS A 26 6.23 15.78 6.51
C LYS A 26 7.39 14.81 6.21
N PHE A 27 7.10 13.54 5.92
CA PHE A 27 8.15 12.57 5.61
C PHE A 27 8.83 12.93 4.28
N SER A 28 10.16 13.04 4.31
CA SER A 28 11.04 13.37 3.18
C SER A 28 12.26 12.46 3.06
N SER A 29 12.38 11.44 3.92
CA SER A 29 13.50 10.50 3.90
C SER A 29 13.29 9.42 2.84
N THR A 30 14.37 8.72 2.48
CA THR A 30 14.29 7.52 1.66
C THR A 30 13.59 6.39 2.42
N ILE A 31 12.99 5.47 1.67
CA ILE A 31 12.34 4.28 2.23
C ILE A 31 13.42 3.43 2.91
N PRO A 32 13.34 3.11 4.20
CA PRO A 32 14.40 2.30 4.82
C PRO A 32 14.26 0.83 4.38
N PRO A 33 15.36 0.07 4.19
CA PRO A 33 15.31 -1.32 3.72
C PRO A 33 14.42 -2.24 4.57
N TRP A 34 14.39 -2.05 5.90
CA TRP A 34 13.55 -2.84 6.79
C TRP A 34 12.05 -2.69 6.49
N PHE A 35 11.64 -1.57 5.88
CA PHE A 35 10.25 -1.30 5.54
C PHE A 35 9.75 -2.19 4.42
N LEU A 36 10.64 -2.69 3.55
CA LEU A 36 10.27 -3.66 2.52
C LEU A 36 9.68 -4.93 3.15
N LYS A 37 10.32 -5.47 4.18
CA LYS A 37 9.82 -6.65 4.90
C LYS A 37 8.46 -6.40 5.57
N TRP A 38 8.24 -5.19 6.08
CA TRP A 38 6.93 -4.81 6.60
C TRP A 38 5.88 -4.72 5.49
N TRP A 39 6.25 -4.12 4.36
CA TRP A 39 5.38 -3.96 3.20
C TRP A 39 4.95 -5.30 2.60
N GLU A 40 5.84 -6.28 2.51
CA GLU A 40 5.51 -7.62 2.01
C GLU A 40 4.40 -8.31 2.82
N MET A 41 4.23 -7.95 4.10
CA MET A 41 3.21 -8.55 4.96
C MET A 41 1.95 -7.70 5.13
N PHE A 42 2.07 -6.36 5.10
CA PHE A 42 0.96 -5.45 5.45
C PHE A 42 0.66 -4.40 4.37
N GLY A 43 1.49 -4.34 3.33
CA GLY A 43 1.31 -3.44 2.21
C GLY A 43 0.24 -3.93 1.24
N PRO A 44 -0.34 -3.03 0.44
CA PRO A 44 -1.20 -3.42 -0.65
C PRO A 44 -0.49 -4.26 -1.71
N ILE A 45 -1.28 -5.12 -2.36
CA ILE A 45 -0.94 -5.70 -3.65
C ILE A 45 -1.62 -4.92 -4.80
N PRO A 46 -1.15 -5.00 -6.05
CA PRO A 46 -1.77 -4.27 -7.16
C PRO A 46 -3.24 -4.62 -7.39
N GLN A 47 -3.62 -5.89 -7.24
CA GLN A 47 -4.96 -6.39 -7.62
C GLN A 47 -6.09 -5.83 -6.76
N ILE A 48 -5.77 -5.39 -5.55
CA ILE A 48 -6.75 -4.83 -4.61
C ILE A 48 -6.96 -3.33 -4.82
N PHE A 49 -6.11 -2.64 -5.59
CA PHE A 49 -6.34 -1.23 -5.93
C PHE A 49 -7.63 -1.11 -6.75
N PRO A 50 -8.41 -0.02 -6.60
CA PRO A 50 -9.48 0.27 -7.54
C PRO A 50 -8.91 0.38 -8.96
N GLU A 51 -9.64 -0.08 -9.97
CA GLU A 51 -9.18 -0.14 -11.37
C GLU A 51 -8.49 1.17 -11.85
N PRO A 52 -9.04 2.39 -11.60
CA PRO A 52 -8.36 3.62 -12.01
C PRO A 52 -6.98 3.82 -11.36
N LEU A 53 -6.79 3.32 -10.14
CA LEU A 53 -5.51 3.40 -9.44
C LEU A 53 -4.54 2.31 -9.90
N GLN A 54 -5.05 1.15 -10.32
CA GLN A 54 -4.23 0.14 -11.01
C GLN A 54 -3.67 0.69 -12.33
N ASP A 55 -4.50 1.39 -13.09
CA ASP A 55 -4.09 2.03 -14.35
C ASP A 55 -3.02 3.08 -14.11
N ALA A 56 -3.22 3.93 -13.10
CA ALA A 56 -2.24 4.91 -12.68
C ALA A 56 -0.93 4.26 -12.21
N LEU A 57 -1.00 3.11 -11.51
CA LEU A 57 0.18 2.34 -11.12
C LEU A 57 0.93 1.80 -12.35
N ARG A 58 0.24 1.21 -13.33
CA ARG A 58 0.88 0.74 -14.58
C ARG A 58 1.54 1.90 -15.32
N TYR A 59 0.86 3.03 -15.40
CA TYR A 59 1.39 4.22 -16.03
C TYR A 59 2.62 4.75 -15.28
N PHE A 60 2.56 4.85 -13.96
CA PHE A 60 3.67 5.22 -13.09
C PHE A 60 4.86 4.29 -13.30
N SER A 61 4.69 2.97 -13.24
CA SER A 61 5.77 1.99 -13.44
C SER A 61 6.44 2.11 -14.81
N SER A 62 5.69 2.51 -15.85
CA SER A 62 6.25 2.68 -17.21
C SER A 62 7.09 3.95 -17.38
N ARG A 63 6.92 4.94 -16.49
CA ARG A 63 7.54 6.27 -16.61
C ARG A 63 8.52 6.59 -15.50
N HIS A 64 8.29 6.05 -14.31
CA HIS A 64 9.08 6.38 -13.14
C HIS A 64 10.47 5.75 -13.25
N GLN A 65 11.49 6.61 -13.26
CA GLN A 65 12.87 6.18 -13.17
C GLN A 65 13.28 6.19 -11.70
N ALA A 66 13.30 5.01 -11.09
CA ALA A 66 13.74 4.85 -9.72
C ALA A 66 15.24 5.16 -9.59
N SER A 67 15.64 5.76 -8.47
CA SER A 67 17.06 5.86 -8.10
C SER A 67 17.65 4.47 -7.83
N ASN A 68 18.99 4.36 -7.77
CA ASN A 68 19.67 3.10 -7.41
C ASN A 68 19.19 2.49 -6.08
N HIS A 69 18.75 3.33 -5.15
CA HIS A 69 18.15 2.89 -3.91
C HIS A 69 16.68 2.50 -4.12
N GLY A 70 15.91 3.33 -4.83
CA GLY A 70 14.48 3.09 -5.08
C GLY A 70 14.18 1.82 -5.89
N SER A 71 15.07 1.42 -6.80
CA SER A 71 14.91 0.22 -7.64
C SER A 71 14.89 -1.09 -6.86
N GLN A 72 15.26 -1.08 -5.58
CA GLN A 72 15.19 -2.25 -4.68
C GLN A 72 13.78 -2.49 -4.15
N PHE A 73 12.83 -1.58 -4.39
CA PHE A 73 11.48 -1.61 -3.86
C PHE A 73 10.46 -1.77 -4.99
N PRO A 74 9.35 -2.49 -4.78
CA PRO A 74 8.31 -2.63 -5.78
C PRO A 74 7.67 -1.27 -6.10
N GLU A 75 7.24 -1.07 -7.34
CA GLU A 75 6.74 0.21 -7.86
C GLU A 75 5.49 0.65 -7.10
N ILE A 76 4.64 -0.30 -6.67
CA ILE A 76 3.48 0.00 -5.84
C ILE A 76 3.88 0.64 -4.50
N LEU A 77 4.96 0.17 -3.87
CA LEU A 77 5.48 0.77 -2.64
C LEU A 77 6.01 2.19 -2.92
N GLN A 78 6.78 2.34 -4.01
CA GLN A 78 7.32 3.64 -4.41
C GLN A 78 6.20 4.67 -4.69
N MET A 79 5.20 4.30 -5.49
CA MET A 79 4.03 5.13 -5.77
C MET A 79 3.27 5.48 -4.48
N THR A 80 3.04 4.50 -3.62
CA THR A 80 2.26 4.67 -2.38
C THR A 80 2.95 5.64 -1.42
N VAL A 81 4.29 5.57 -1.30
CA VAL A 81 5.07 6.52 -0.50
C VAL A 81 5.09 7.91 -1.15
N MET A 82 5.36 7.97 -2.46
CA MET A 82 5.49 9.23 -3.22
C MET A 82 4.21 10.07 -3.15
N TYR A 83 3.07 9.44 -3.42
CA TYR A 83 1.75 10.10 -3.42
C TYR A 83 1.03 10.01 -2.06
N ARG A 84 1.68 9.43 -1.04
CA ARG A 84 1.13 9.26 0.32
C ARG A 84 -0.26 8.64 0.29
N ILE A 85 -0.37 7.55 -0.45
CA ILE A 85 -1.63 6.80 -0.58
C ILE A 85 -1.89 6.12 0.77
N HIS A 86 -3.04 6.41 1.37
CA HIS A 86 -3.45 5.82 2.65
C HIS A 86 -4.39 4.64 2.40
N TRP A 87 -4.49 3.73 3.35
CA TRP A 87 -5.37 2.58 3.20
C TRP A 87 -5.80 1.94 4.52
N ILE A 88 -6.85 1.10 4.47
CA ILE A 88 -7.26 0.27 5.59
C ILE A 88 -6.90 -1.18 5.28
N SER A 89 -6.09 -1.78 6.14
CA SER A 89 -5.75 -3.20 6.10
C SER A 89 -6.56 -3.96 7.16
N MET A 90 -7.00 -5.16 6.82
CA MET A 90 -7.72 -6.07 7.72
C MET A 90 -7.34 -7.52 7.37
N TRP A 91 -7.39 -8.40 8.37
CA TRP A 91 -7.30 -9.84 8.12
C TRP A 91 -8.68 -10.44 8.28
N ASN A 92 -9.14 -11.14 7.25
CA ASN A 92 -10.33 -11.97 7.30
C ASN A 92 -9.90 -13.41 7.50
N TYR A 93 -10.67 -14.16 8.26
CA TYR A 93 -10.45 -15.58 8.45
C TYR A 93 -11.63 -16.34 7.88
N THR A 94 -11.35 -17.33 7.05
CA THR A 94 -12.34 -18.25 6.51
C THR A 94 -11.97 -19.66 6.92
N ILE A 95 -12.97 -20.50 7.22
CA ILE A 95 -12.74 -21.91 7.53
C ILE A 95 -13.12 -22.70 6.28
N ASN A 96 -12.11 -23.26 5.61
CA ASN A 96 -12.30 -24.07 4.41
C ASN A 96 -11.79 -25.49 4.69
N ASN A 97 -12.66 -26.50 4.55
CA ASN A 97 -12.31 -27.91 4.77
C ASN A 97 -11.64 -28.20 6.14
N ASN A 98 -12.12 -27.59 7.22
CA ASN A 98 -11.53 -27.65 8.56
C ASN A 98 -10.10 -27.08 8.68
N LEU A 99 -9.63 -26.33 7.69
CA LEU A 99 -8.43 -25.51 7.74
C LEU A 99 -8.82 -24.05 7.95
N LEU A 100 -8.05 -23.34 8.77
CA LEU A 100 -8.20 -21.91 8.97
C LEU A 100 -7.37 -21.19 7.91
N ASP A 101 -8.06 -20.58 6.94
CA ASP A 101 -7.45 -19.74 5.93
C ASP A 101 -7.47 -18.29 6.39
N GLN A 102 -6.32 -17.64 6.32
CA GLN A 102 -6.19 -16.21 6.57
C GLN A 102 -6.14 -15.49 5.23
N GLU A 103 -7.13 -14.64 4.98
CA GLU A 103 -7.23 -13.80 3.79
C GLU A 103 -6.89 -12.35 4.15
N PHE A 104 -5.96 -11.76 3.41
CA PHE A 104 -5.66 -10.34 3.55
C PHE A 104 -6.74 -9.54 2.83
N SER A 105 -7.48 -8.72 3.57
CA SER A 105 -8.49 -7.84 3.02
C SER A 105 -8.08 -6.39 3.16
N MET A 106 -8.50 -5.59 2.18
CA MET A 106 -8.10 -4.22 2.07
C MET A 106 -9.28 -3.38 1.64
N LYS A 107 -9.57 -2.35 2.42
CA LYS A 107 -10.65 -1.41 2.11
C LYS A 107 -10.06 -0.06 1.75
N TRP A 108 -10.42 0.40 0.55
CA TRP A 108 -10.16 1.77 0.13
C TRP A 108 -11.28 2.62 0.68
N TRP A 109 -10.93 3.66 1.42
CA TRP A 109 -11.91 4.61 1.93
C TRP A 109 -12.28 5.56 0.80
N ASP A 110 -13.57 5.75 0.53
CA ASP A 110 -14.05 6.63 -0.57
C ASP A 110 -13.51 8.07 -0.44
N ASN A 111 -13.16 8.48 0.78
CA ASN A 111 -12.53 9.76 1.07
C ASN A 111 -11.04 9.85 0.69
N LEU A 112 -10.43 8.81 0.11
CA LEU A 112 -9.01 8.79 -0.25
C LEU A 112 -8.64 9.71 -1.42
N ARG A 113 -9.60 10.48 -1.96
CA ARG A 113 -9.38 11.47 -3.02
C ARG A 113 -8.55 10.88 -4.17
N ILE A 114 -8.85 9.63 -4.55
CA ILE A 114 -8.12 8.84 -5.55
C ILE A 114 -7.92 9.63 -6.85
N ASN A 115 -8.95 10.36 -7.29
CA ASN A 115 -8.87 11.21 -8.47
C ASN A 115 -7.79 12.29 -8.36
N GLN A 116 -7.53 12.85 -7.17
CA GLN A 116 -6.46 13.82 -6.96
C GLN A 116 -5.09 13.17 -7.12
N ILE A 117 -4.92 11.94 -6.63
CA ILE A 117 -3.69 11.16 -6.79
C ILE A 117 -3.45 10.86 -8.27
N ILE A 118 -4.46 10.33 -8.97
CA ILE A 118 -4.37 10.01 -10.41
C ILE A 118 -4.01 11.26 -11.23
N ASN A 119 -4.69 12.37 -10.97
CA ASN A 119 -4.39 13.64 -11.64
C ASN A 119 -2.97 14.12 -11.36
N GLN A 120 -2.46 13.91 -10.14
CA GLN A 120 -1.09 14.27 -9.80
C GLN A 120 -0.07 13.38 -10.54
N VAL A 121 -0.32 12.07 -10.60
CA VAL A 121 0.52 11.13 -11.36
C VAL A 121 0.65 11.56 -12.83
N HIS A 122 -0.45 11.90 -13.48
CA HIS A 122 -0.42 12.36 -14.87
C HIS A 122 0.22 13.74 -15.05
N LYS A 123 0.18 14.61 -14.04
CA LYS A 123 0.90 15.90 -14.06
C LYS A 123 2.42 15.71 -13.92
N ASP A 124 2.83 14.82 -13.02
CA ASP A 124 4.24 14.57 -12.74
C ASP A 124 4.91 13.78 -13.88
N PHE A 125 4.11 12.96 -14.58
CA PHE A 125 4.54 12.18 -15.74
C PHE A 125 3.60 12.44 -16.92
N PRO A 126 3.73 13.57 -17.65
CA PRO A 126 2.85 13.85 -18.78
C PRO A 126 3.09 12.86 -19.94
N PRO A 127 2.05 12.52 -20.72
CA PRO A 127 2.23 11.69 -21.92
C PRO A 127 3.15 12.40 -22.94
N PRO A 128 3.85 11.65 -23.80
CA PRO A 128 4.66 12.23 -24.86
C PRO A 128 3.76 13.03 -25.81
N ILE A 129 4.24 14.21 -26.21
CA ILE A 129 3.62 15.06 -27.23
C ILE A 129 3.77 14.39 -28.61
#